data_AF-A0A1R3U485-F1
#
_entry.id   AF-A0A1R3U485-F1
#
_cell.length_a   1.000
_cell.length_b   1.000
_cell.length_c   1.000
_cell.angle_alpha   90.00
_cell.angle_beta   90.00
_cell.angle_gamma   90.00
#
_symmetry.space_group_name_H-M   'P 1'
#
loop_
_entity.id
_entity.type
_entity.pdbx_description
1 polymer ?
#
loop_
_entity_poly.entity_id
_entity_poly.type
_entity_poly.pdbx_seq_one_letter_code
_entity_poly.pdbx_strand_id
1 'polypeptide(L)'
;MARIYVASSWRNPHQPNIVDVLRRNGHEVYDFRNPPHSTGFGWSQIGLELPVSAVDYRNALLTHPRAAQGFMSDFSAMRASDTCLLVLPCGRSAHLELGWMAGAGKRTIILTQDGEEPELMALLADKICVDLDEVLVELNKGEAVKAIASAATALASQFSTLGQTASLAISNDRQRDEKNGRFDDVLVSVVGSIFPLFLKERMMRFFKANPNRQLTKAAFELALFYSLRQHWPDVTKTKSVEWLMHFIEIDFGEEGFDWSYSSAEKIAGEYAEAFAEKAA
;
A
#
# COMPACT_ATOMS: atom_id res chain seq x y z
N MET A 1 11.68 3.60 -11.16
CA MET A 1 10.80 3.19 -12.27
C MET A 1 9.72 2.25 -11.76
N ALA A 2 8.44 2.58 -11.96
CA ALA A 2 7.28 1.74 -11.65
C ALA A 2 6.68 1.13 -12.93
N ARG A 3 6.01 -0.02 -12.81
CA ARG A 3 5.22 -0.65 -13.88
C ARG A 3 3.75 -0.47 -13.58
N ILE A 4 3.12 0.43 -14.31
CA ILE A 4 1.80 0.99 -13.98
C ILE A 4 0.77 0.45 -14.97
N TYR A 5 -0.28 -0.17 -14.42
CA TYR A 5 -1.53 -0.39 -15.14
C TYR A 5 -2.46 0.80 -14.89
N VAL A 6 -2.81 1.54 -15.94
CA VAL A 6 -3.72 2.69 -15.83
C VAL A 6 -5.16 2.23 -16.08
N ALA A 7 -5.88 1.96 -14.99
CA ALA A 7 -7.29 1.58 -15.03
C ALA A 7 -8.16 2.84 -15.22
N SER A 8 -8.92 2.91 -16.30
CA SER A 8 -9.80 4.05 -16.58
C SER A 8 -10.93 3.67 -17.55
N SER A 9 -11.74 4.64 -17.96
CA SER A 9 -12.80 4.48 -18.95
C SER A 9 -12.31 4.94 -20.33
N TRP A 10 -12.78 4.30 -21.41
CA TRP A 10 -12.65 4.82 -22.78
C TRP A 10 -13.21 6.25 -22.95
N ARG A 11 -14.17 6.64 -22.10
CA ARG A 11 -14.82 7.95 -22.11
C ARG A 11 -14.07 9.01 -21.31
N ASN A 12 -13.03 8.65 -20.56
CA ASN A 12 -12.29 9.59 -19.75
C ASN A 12 -11.34 10.44 -20.64
N PRO A 13 -11.53 11.76 -20.78
CA PRO A 13 -10.70 12.58 -21.66
C PRO A 13 -9.29 12.82 -21.10
N HIS A 14 -9.07 12.64 -19.80
CA HIS A 14 -7.80 12.93 -19.12
C HIS A 14 -6.77 11.80 -19.27
N GLN A 15 -7.25 10.56 -19.47
CA GLN A 15 -6.40 9.37 -19.48
C GLN A 15 -5.19 9.44 -20.45
N PRO A 16 -5.31 9.93 -21.70
CA PRO A 16 -4.16 10.03 -22.60
C PRO A 16 -3.05 10.94 -22.06
N ASN A 17 -3.42 12.10 -21.51
CA ASN A 17 -2.46 13.03 -20.93
C ASN A 17 -1.76 12.44 -19.69
N ILE A 18 -2.51 11.71 -18.85
CA ILE A 18 -1.95 11.05 -17.66
C ILE A 18 -0.93 9.99 -18.08
N VAL A 19 -1.25 9.14 -19.06
CA VAL A 19 -0.32 8.15 -19.60
C VAL A 19 0.96 8.82 -20.10
N ASP A 20 0.83 9.91 -20.86
CA ASP A 20 1.96 10.66 -21.38
C ASP A 20 2.85 11.24 -20.27
N VAL A 21 2.25 11.86 -19.25
CA VAL A 21 2.99 12.42 -18.12
C VAL A 21 3.73 11.32 -17.35
N LEU A 22 3.08 10.20 -17.06
CA LEU A 22 3.72 9.07 -16.36
C LEU A 22 4.91 8.50 -17.15
N ARG A 23 4.77 8.37 -18.48
CA ARG A 23 5.87 7.92 -19.36
C ARG A 23 7.02 8.92 -19.39
N ARG A 24 6.73 10.23 -19.49
CA ARG A 24 7.75 11.30 -19.44
C ARG A 24 8.50 11.32 -18.10
N ASN A 25 7.88 10.86 -17.02
CA ASN A 25 8.50 10.68 -15.70
C ASN A 25 9.21 9.31 -15.54
N GLY A 26 9.46 8.59 -16.63
CA GLY A 26 10.30 7.40 -16.63
C GLY A 26 9.64 6.14 -16.06
N HIS A 27 8.31 6.08 -16.07
CA HIS A 27 7.56 4.88 -15.69
C HIS A 27 7.20 4.02 -16.92
N GLU A 28 7.10 2.71 -16.72
CA GLU A 28 6.55 1.78 -17.70
C GLU A 28 5.03 1.78 -17.55
N VAL A 29 4.30 2.21 -18.58
CA VAL A 29 2.84 2.44 -18.47
C VAL A 29 2.09 1.63 -19.51
N TYR A 30 1.26 0.70 -19.05
CA TYR A 30 0.29 0.02 -19.89
C TYR A 30 -0.93 0.90 -20.13
N ASP A 31 -1.23 1.12 -21.41
CA ASP A 31 -2.37 1.89 -21.89
C ASP A 31 -3.33 0.94 -22.62
N PHE A 32 -4.46 0.61 -21.98
CA PHE A 32 -5.45 -0.32 -22.54
C PHE A 32 -6.08 0.18 -23.85
N ARG A 33 -6.01 1.49 -24.15
CA ARG A 33 -6.50 2.04 -25.43
C ARG A 33 -5.55 1.73 -26.57
N ASN A 34 -4.25 1.61 -26.26
CA ASN A 34 -3.17 1.37 -27.20
C ASN A 34 -2.27 0.22 -26.72
N PRO A 35 -2.81 -1.00 -26.57
CA PRO A 35 -2.04 -2.12 -26.07
C PRO A 35 -0.92 -2.50 -27.06
N PRO A 36 0.24 -2.97 -26.60
CA PRO A 36 1.33 -3.38 -27.49
C PRO A 36 0.86 -4.42 -28.51
N HIS A 37 1.15 -4.17 -29.79
CA HIS A 37 0.87 -5.09 -30.91
C HIS A 37 -0.61 -5.47 -31.12
N SER A 38 -1.56 -4.72 -30.55
CA SER A 38 -2.99 -5.01 -30.67
C SER A 38 -3.82 -3.71 -30.62
N THR A 39 -5.12 -3.83 -30.77
CA THR A 39 -6.08 -2.76 -30.46
C THR A 39 -6.72 -3.03 -29.11
N GLY A 40 -7.14 -1.97 -28.40
CA GLY A 40 -7.97 -2.13 -27.21
C GLY A 40 -9.28 -2.87 -27.50
N PHE A 41 -9.86 -3.51 -26.48
CA PHE A 41 -11.16 -4.18 -26.59
C PHE A 41 -12.30 -3.16 -26.50
N GLY A 42 -13.27 -3.27 -27.42
CA GLY A 42 -14.52 -2.52 -27.39
C GLY A 42 -15.70 -3.44 -27.69
N TRP A 43 -16.81 -3.26 -26.96
CA TRP A 43 -18.00 -4.11 -27.08
C TRP A 43 -18.61 -4.13 -28.50
N SER A 44 -18.50 -3.03 -29.24
CA SER A 44 -18.93 -2.95 -30.64
C SER A 44 -18.14 -3.88 -31.58
N GLN A 45 -16.90 -4.27 -31.24
CA GLN A 45 -16.10 -5.22 -32.02
C GLN A 45 -16.70 -6.62 -32.06
N ILE A 46 -17.60 -6.93 -31.11
CA ILE A 46 -18.27 -8.23 -30.99
C ILE A 46 -19.79 -8.12 -31.16
N GLY A 47 -20.27 -6.97 -31.63
CA GLY A 47 -21.69 -6.72 -31.88
C GLY A 47 -22.56 -6.64 -30.62
N LEU A 48 -21.96 -6.41 -29.44
CA LEU A 48 -22.70 -6.34 -28.19
C LEU A 48 -23.02 -4.89 -27.83
N GLU A 49 -24.21 -4.43 -28.22
CA GLU A 49 -24.70 -3.09 -27.93
C GLU A 49 -25.91 -3.13 -26.99
N LEU A 50 -26.15 -2.04 -26.25
CA LEU A 50 -27.29 -1.97 -25.34
C LEU A 50 -28.59 -1.70 -26.12
N PRO A 51 -29.74 -2.26 -25.70
CA PRO A 51 -29.89 -3.20 -24.59
C PRO A 51 -29.42 -4.62 -24.95
N VAL A 52 -28.77 -5.29 -24.00
CA VAL A 52 -28.23 -6.65 -24.17
C VAL A 52 -28.92 -7.62 -23.21
N SER A 53 -29.22 -8.84 -23.66
CA SER A 53 -29.73 -9.89 -22.77
C SER A 53 -28.62 -10.47 -21.89
N ALA A 54 -28.95 -10.93 -20.69
CA ALA A 54 -27.97 -11.57 -19.80
C ALA A 54 -27.35 -12.83 -20.43
N VAL A 55 -28.10 -13.54 -21.28
CA VAL A 55 -27.63 -14.72 -22.01
C VAL A 55 -26.60 -14.33 -23.06
N ASP A 56 -26.85 -13.28 -23.85
CA ASP A 56 -25.92 -12.82 -24.89
C ASP A 56 -24.64 -12.26 -24.26
N TYR A 57 -24.75 -11.51 -23.16
CA TYR A 57 -23.60 -11.05 -22.39
C TYR A 57 -22.72 -12.22 -21.90
N ARG A 58 -23.34 -13.23 -21.28
CA ARG A 58 -22.62 -14.43 -20.82
C ARG A 58 -21.97 -15.17 -21.99
N ASN A 59 -22.70 -15.39 -23.08
CA ASN A 59 -22.19 -16.11 -24.23
C ASN A 59 -21.01 -15.36 -24.86
N ALA A 60 -21.14 -14.05 -25.04
CA ALA A 60 -20.06 -13.20 -25.53
C ALA A 60 -18.78 -13.33 -24.68
N LEU A 61 -18.89 -13.34 -23.34
CA LEU A 61 -17.75 -13.52 -22.44
C LEU A 61 -17.14 -14.93 -22.49
N LEU A 62 -17.97 -15.97 -22.62
CA LEU A 62 -17.51 -17.36 -22.52
C LEU A 62 -17.05 -17.97 -23.85
N THR A 63 -17.49 -17.42 -24.99
CA THR A 63 -17.27 -18.05 -26.30
C THR A 63 -16.61 -17.13 -27.33
N HIS A 64 -16.69 -15.80 -27.20
CA HIS A 64 -16.19 -14.91 -28.23
C HIS A 64 -14.66 -14.75 -28.16
N PRO A 65 -13.88 -15.14 -29.20
CA PRO A 65 -12.42 -15.10 -29.16
C PRO A 65 -11.85 -13.71 -28.89
N ARG A 66 -12.49 -12.66 -29.43
CA ARG A 66 -12.09 -11.27 -29.19
C ARG A 66 -12.27 -10.82 -27.74
N ALA A 67 -13.32 -11.30 -27.05
CA ALA A 67 -13.51 -11.02 -25.62
C ALA A 67 -12.42 -11.71 -24.77
N ALA A 68 -12.12 -12.97 -25.09
CA ALA A 68 -11.02 -13.70 -24.44
C ALA A 68 -9.65 -13.02 -24.67
N GLN A 69 -9.39 -12.53 -25.88
CA GLN A 69 -8.17 -11.80 -26.21
C GLN A 69 -8.06 -10.48 -25.42
N GLY A 70 -9.14 -9.69 -25.38
CA GLY A 70 -9.18 -8.44 -24.60
C GLY A 70 -8.92 -8.68 -23.12
N PHE A 71 -9.66 -9.63 -22.53
CA PHE A 71 -9.46 -10.03 -21.14
C PHE A 71 -8.02 -10.47 -20.85
N MET A 72 -7.43 -11.32 -21.70
CA MET A 72 -6.07 -11.83 -21.48
C MET A 72 -5.02 -10.73 -21.59
N SER A 73 -5.21 -9.77 -22.51
CA SER A 73 -4.32 -8.62 -22.67
C SER A 73 -4.27 -7.79 -21.39
N ASP A 74 -5.44 -7.37 -20.91
CA ASP A 74 -5.55 -6.50 -19.73
C ASP A 74 -5.14 -7.26 -18.46
N PHE A 75 -5.57 -8.51 -18.29
CA PHE A 75 -5.22 -9.31 -17.12
C PHE A 75 -3.72 -9.63 -17.04
N SER A 76 -3.08 -9.86 -18.19
CA SER A 76 -1.63 -10.08 -18.26
C SER A 76 -0.86 -8.79 -17.93
N ALA A 77 -1.34 -7.64 -18.40
CA ALA A 77 -0.78 -6.34 -18.06
C ALA A 77 -0.93 -6.01 -16.56
N MET A 78 -2.10 -6.28 -15.96
CA MET A 78 -2.31 -6.16 -14.51
C MET A 78 -1.35 -7.06 -13.72
N ARG A 79 -1.13 -8.30 -14.17
CA ARG A 79 -0.19 -9.23 -13.54
C ARG A 79 1.26 -8.75 -13.61
N ALA A 80 1.68 -8.24 -14.78
CA ALA A 80 3.04 -7.73 -15.01
C ALA A 80 3.33 -6.41 -14.27
N SER A 81 2.30 -5.60 -14.04
CA SER A 81 2.40 -4.31 -13.35
C SER A 81 2.63 -4.49 -11.85
N ASP A 82 3.35 -3.58 -11.22
CA ASP A 82 3.49 -3.53 -9.75
C ASP A 82 2.54 -2.52 -9.09
N THR A 83 2.00 -1.59 -9.89
CA THR A 83 1.13 -0.51 -9.45
C THR A 83 -0.12 -0.43 -10.32
N CYS A 84 -1.29 -0.25 -9.71
CA CYS A 84 -2.53 0.15 -10.36
C CYS A 84 -2.75 1.65 -10.11
N LEU A 85 -3.00 2.41 -11.17
CA LEU A 85 -3.53 3.78 -11.08
C LEU A 85 -4.95 3.79 -11.64
N LEU A 86 -5.95 3.91 -10.77
CA LEU A 86 -7.34 4.17 -11.17
C LEU A 86 -7.50 5.67 -11.46
N VAL A 87 -7.98 6.02 -12.64
CA VAL A 87 -8.22 7.42 -13.04
C VAL A 87 -9.71 7.65 -13.22
N LEU A 88 -10.30 8.46 -12.33
CA LEU A 88 -11.69 8.88 -12.39
C LEU A 88 -11.90 10.03 -13.41
N PRO A 89 -13.08 10.14 -14.03
CA PRO A 89 -14.20 9.21 -13.94
C PRO A 89 -13.88 7.90 -14.66
N CYS A 90 -14.33 6.78 -14.09
CA CYS A 90 -14.10 5.47 -14.68
C CYS A 90 -15.38 4.62 -14.70
N GLY A 91 -15.27 3.37 -15.17
CA GLY A 91 -16.39 2.45 -15.27
C GLY A 91 -16.20 1.23 -14.39
N ARG A 92 -17.23 0.37 -14.34
CA ARG A 92 -17.24 -0.89 -13.58
C ARG A 92 -16.01 -1.76 -13.78
N SER A 93 -15.47 -1.82 -15.00
CA SER A 93 -14.27 -2.60 -15.31
C SER A 93 -13.05 -2.09 -14.55
N ALA A 94 -12.81 -0.77 -14.55
CA ALA A 94 -11.67 -0.15 -13.89
C ALA A 94 -11.70 -0.36 -12.37
N HIS A 95 -12.87 -0.28 -11.74
CA HIS A 95 -13.03 -0.62 -10.33
C HIS A 95 -12.77 -2.11 -10.05
N LEU A 96 -13.22 -3.02 -10.92
CA LEU A 96 -12.94 -4.46 -10.78
C LEU A 96 -11.44 -4.76 -10.90
N GLU A 97 -10.75 -4.06 -11.82
CA GLU A 97 -9.30 -4.16 -12.01
C GLU A 97 -8.54 -3.67 -10.77
N LEU A 98 -8.91 -2.50 -10.24
CA LEU A 98 -8.35 -1.97 -8.99
C LEU A 98 -8.55 -2.93 -7.83
N GLY A 99 -9.79 -3.41 -7.63
CA GLY A 99 -10.12 -4.34 -6.55
C GLY A 99 -9.32 -5.64 -6.63
N TRP A 100 -9.16 -6.20 -7.84
CA TRP A 100 -8.32 -7.38 -8.04
C TRP A 100 -6.84 -7.09 -7.72
N MET A 101 -6.30 -5.96 -8.18
CA MET A 101 -4.90 -5.60 -7.92
C MET A 101 -4.63 -5.31 -6.43
N ALA A 102 -5.59 -4.70 -5.73
CA ALA A 102 -5.56 -4.54 -4.28
C ALA A 102 -5.52 -5.92 -3.57
N GLY A 103 -6.43 -6.82 -3.94
CA GLY A 103 -6.46 -8.19 -3.40
C GLY A 103 -5.21 -9.01 -3.74
N ALA A 104 -4.53 -8.71 -4.83
CA ALA A 104 -3.25 -9.30 -5.21
C ALA A 104 -2.04 -8.69 -4.48
N GLY A 105 -2.25 -7.76 -3.54
CA GLY A 105 -1.20 -7.08 -2.78
C GLY A 105 -0.33 -6.14 -3.61
N LYS A 106 -0.83 -5.68 -4.77
CA LYS A 106 -0.14 -4.69 -5.60
C LYS A 106 -0.42 -3.29 -5.06
N ARG A 107 0.47 -2.35 -5.36
CA ARG A 107 0.27 -0.95 -4.98
C ARG A 107 -0.92 -0.38 -5.74
N THR A 108 -1.80 0.35 -5.05
CA THR A 108 -3.03 0.89 -5.64
C THR A 108 -3.19 2.37 -5.33
N ILE A 109 -3.35 3.17 -6.37
CA ILE A 109 -3.52 4.63 -6.29
C ILE A 109 -4.80 4.99 -7.04
N ILE A 110 -5.61 5.86 -6.47
CA ILE A 110 -6.76 6.47 -7.13
C ILE A 110 -6.44 7.94 -7.40
N LEU A 111 -6.65 8.40 -8.63
CA LEU A 111 -6.70 9.81 -8.98
C LEU A 111 -8.17 10.21 -9.15
N THR A 112 -8.67 11.04 -8.23
CA THR A 112 -10.03 11.60 -8.25
C THR A 112 -10.04 13.03 -8.80
N GLN A 113 -11.24 13.59 -8.97
CA GLN A 113 -11.44 14.99 -9.31
C GLN A 113 -12.70 15.55 -8.62
N ASP A 114 -12.87 16.86 -8.64
CA ASP A 114 -14.06 17.52 -8.10
C ASP A 114 -15.33 17.09 -8.85
N GLY A 115 -16.40 16.86 -8.09
CA GLY A 115 -17.70 16.48 -8.64
C GLY A 115 -17.84 15.01 -9.02
N GLU A 116 -16.84 14.17 -8.74
CA GLU A 116 -16.99 12.71 -8.87
C GLU A 116 -18.00 12.15 -7.87
N GLU A 117 -18.73 11.12 -8.30
CA GLU A 117 -19.63 10.38 -7.42
C GLU A 117 -18.80 9.65 -6.33
N PRO A 118 -19.12 9.82 -5.03
CA PRO A 118 -18.38 9.15 -3.97
C PRO A 118 -18.47 7.62 -4.05
N GLU A 119 -17.33 6.95 -3.92
CA GLU A 119 -17.23 5.49 -3.85
C GLU A 119 -16.55 5.07 -2.56
N LEU A 120 -17.30 4.47 -1.62
CA LEU A 120 -16.80 4.05 -0.31
C LEU A 120 -15.64 3.04 -0.42
N MET A 121 -15.71 2.13 -1.38
CA MET A 121 -14.70 1.09 -1.58
C MET A 121 -13.39 1.63 -2.17
N ALA A 122 -13.31 2.93 -2.48
CA ALA A 122 -12.04 3.62 -2.77
C ALA A 122 -11.03 3.46 -1.62
N LEU A 123 -11.51 3.24 -0.38
CA LEU A 123 -10.67 2.90 0.77
C LEU A 123 -9.95 1.55 0.64
N LEU A 124 -10.18 0.73 -0.38
CA LEU A 124 -9.30 -0.40 -0.69
C LEU A 124 -7.93 0.04 -1.20
N ALA A 125 -7.85 1.21 -1.84
CA ALA A 125 -6.60 1.73 -2.35
C ALA A 125 -5.61 2.06 -1.22
N ASP A 126 -4.31 2.06 -1.56
CA ASP A 126 -3.26 2.53 -0.64
C ASP A 126 -3.27 4.06 -0.53
N LYS A 127 -3.60 4.73 -1.64
CA LYS A 127 -3.64 6.19 -1.70
C LYS A 127 -4.78 6.69 -2.60
N ILE A 128 -5.45 7.74 -2.14
CA ILE A 128 -6.34 8.56 -2.94
C ILE A 128 -5.64 9.92 -3.13
N CYS A 129 -5.50 10.33 -4.37
CA CYS A 129 -4.86 11.55 -4.84
C CYS A 129 -5.90 12.46 -5.50
N VAL A 130 -5.81 13.75 -5.25
CA VAL A 130 -6.73 14.76 -5.81
C VAL A 130 -6.19 15.45 -7.06
N ASP A 131 -4.90 15.29 -7.35
CA ASP A 131 -4.25 15.78 -8.56
C ASP A 131 -3.10 14.87 -9.01
N LEU A 132 -2.56 15.15 -10.19
CA LEU A 132 -1.49 14.37 -10.80
C LEU A 132 -0.14 14.55 -10.09
N ASP A 133 0.09 15.68 -9.42
CA ASP A 133 1.34 15.93 -8.69
C ASP A 133 1.42 15.02 -7.45
N GLU A 134 0.32 14.85 -6.73
CA GLU A 134 0.23 13.88 -5.64
C GLU A 134 0.50 12.45 -6.11
N VAL A 135 0.00 12.08 -7.30
CA VAL A 135 0.29 10.76 -7.89
C VAL A 135 1.78 10.60 -8.14
N LEU A 136 2.45 11.60 -8.73
CA LEU A 136 3.89 11.55 -9.00
C LEU A 136 4.71 11.50 -7.71
N VAL A 137 4.36 12.30 -6.71
CA VAL A 137 4.96 12.27 -5.38
C VAL A 137 4.82 10.88 -4.77
N GLU A 138 3.62 10.29 -4.83
CA GLU A 138 3.37 8.97 -4.31
C GLU A 138 4.21 7.92 -5.05
N LEU A 139 4.20 7.90 -6.38
CA LEU A 139 5.01 6.98 -7.19
C LEU A 139 6.49 7.03 -6.80
N ASN A 140 7.05 8.22 -6.55
CA ASN A 140 8.44 8.44 -6.15
C ASN A 140 8.78 7.96 -4.73
N LYS A 141 7.82 7.96 -3.78
CA LYS A 141 8.08 7.43 -2.41
C LYS A 141 8.53 5.96 -2.46
N GLY A 142 7.95 5.17 -3.36
CA GLY A 142 8.33 3.77 -3.55
C GLY A 142 9.77 3.61 -4.03
N GLU A 143 10.29 4.58 -4.77
CA GLU A 143 11.68 4.58 -5.25
C GLU A 143 12.65 4.94 -4.12
N ALA A 144 12.33 5.94 -3.31
CA ALA A 144 13.15 6.33 -2.16
C ALA A 144 13.26 5.19 -1.14
N VAL A 145 12.16 4.50 -0.84
CA VAL A 145 12.15 3.35 0.08
C VAL A 145 12.97 2.19 -0.50
N LYS A 146 12.85 1.88 -1.79
CA LYS A 146 13.68 0.85 -2.46
C LYS A 146 15.16 1.22 -2.44
N ALA A 147 15.50 2.48 -2.67
CA ALA A 147 16.88 2.97 -2.62
C ALA A 147 17.48 2.87 -1.21
N ILE A 148 16.72 3.28 -0.18
CA ILE A 148 17.13 3.15 1.22
C ILE A 148 17.27 1.68 1.62
N ALA A 149 16.34 0.80 1.23
CA ALA A 149 16.42 -0.63 1.50
C ALA A 149 17.64 -1.29 0.84
N SER A 150 17.93 -0.91 -0.42
CA SER A 150 19.11 -1.38 -1.14
C SER A 150 20.40 -0.88 -0.48
N ALA A 151 20.46 0.40 -0.11
CA ALA A 151 21.58 0.99 0.61
C ALA A 151 21.79 0.33 1.99
N ALA A 152 20.72 0.10 2.75
CA ALA A 152 20.77 -0.61 4.03
C ALA A 152 21.25 -2.05 3.87
N THR A 153 20.82 -2.74 2.82
CA THR A 153 21.29 -4.11 2.49
C THR A 153 22.78 -4.11 2.14
N ALA A 154 23.22 -3.15 1.33
CA ALA A 154 24.63 -2.98 0.98
C ALA A 154 25.47 -2.67 2.22
N LEU A 155 25.01 -1.76 3.09
CA LEU A 155 25.67 -1.41 4.34
C LEU A 155 25.76 -2.64 5.28
N ALA A 156 24.66 -3.39 5.44
CA ALA A 156 24.62 -4.62 6.23
C ALA A 156 25.60 -5.68 5.71
N SER A 157 25.77 -5.79 4.38
CA SER A 157 26.75 -6.69 3.76
C SER A 157 28.21 -6.24 3.97
N GLN A 158 28.46 -4.93 4.08
CA GLN A 158 29.77 -4.37 4.43
C GLN A 158 30.08 -4.54 5.92
N PHE A 159 29.06 -4.42 6.79
CA PHE A 159 29.19 -4.68 8.22
C PHE A 159 29.36 -6.16 8.54
N SER A 160 28.80 -7.09 7.76
CA SER A 160 29.05 -8.53 7.93
C SER A 160 30.47 -8.93 7.51
N THR A 161 31.03 -8.30 6.48
CA THR A 161 32.44 -8.47 6.08
C THR A 161 33.39 -7.84 7.11
N LEU A 162 33.09 -6.64 7.60
CA LEU A 162 33.82 -6.01 8.70
C LEU A 162 33.71 -6.80 10.01
N GLY A 163 32.55 -7.40 10.28
CA GLY A 163 32.31 -8.28 11.43
C GLY A 163 33.10 -9.58 11.38
N GLN A 164 33.35 -10.13 10.18
CA GLN A 164 34.26 -11.26 10.01
C GLN A 164 35.73 -10.87 10.25
N THR A 165 36.16 -9.69 9.78
CA THR A 165 37.51 -9.17 10.07
C THR A 165 37.69 -8.76 11.54
N ALA A 166 36.63 -8.26 12.18
CA ALA A 166 36.63 -7.89 13.59
C ALA A 166 36.55 -9.13 14.49
N SER A 167 35.84 -10.20 14.12
CA SER A 167 35.84 -11.47 14.85
C SER A 167 37.22 -12.17 14.81
N LEU A 168 38.00 -11.94 13.75
CA LEU A 168 39.41 -12.33 13.66
C LEU A 168 40.36 -11.43 14.48
N ALA A 169 39.96 -10.20 14.83
CA ALA A 169 40.74 -9.27 15.65
C ALA A 169 40.34 -9.28 17.14
N ILE A 170 39.11 -9.67 17.47
CA ILE A 170 38.50 -9.62 18.81
C ILE A 170 38.75 -10.92 19.62
N SER A 171 39.44 -11.93 19.06
CA SER A 171 39.98 -13.02 19.89
C SER A 171 41.05 -12.56 20.89
N ASN A 172 41.41 -11.26 20.89
CA ASN A 172 42.46 -10.67 21.71
C ASN A 172 42.06 -9.38 22.45
N ASP A 173 40.80 -9.17 22.83
CA ASP A 173 40.54 -8.29 23.98
C ASP A 173 39.15 -8.47 24.59
N ARG A 174 39.12 -8.99 25.82
CA ARG A 174 37.93 -8.97 26.68
C ARG A 174 38.09 -7.78 27.62
N GLN A 175 37.34 -6.68 27.40
CA GLN A 175 36.71 -5.87 28.47
C GLN A 175 35.94 -4.63 27.96
N ARG A 176 34.82 -4.33 28.65
CA ARG A 176 34.03 -3.05 28.74
C ARG A 176 33.15 -2.63 27.55
N ASP A 177 32.04 -1.89 27.67
CA ASP A 177 31.10 -1.50 28.75
C ASP A 177 29.89 -0.77 28.07
N GLU A 178 28.69 -0.92 28.67
CA GLU A 178 27.57 0.03 28.87
C GLU A 178 27.06 1.07 27.83
N LYS A 179 27.45 1.06 26.54
CA LYS A 179 26.95 2.06 25.55
C LYS A 179 25.71 1.69 24.70
N ASN A 180 24.85 0.77 25.15
CA ASN A 180 23.77 0.23 24.30
C ASN A 180 22.51 1.12 24.13
N GLY A 181 22.28 2.14 24.96
CA GLY A 181 21.01 2.91 24.91
C GLY A 181 20.78 3.73 23.64
N ARG A 182 21.85 4.17 22.95
CA ARG A 182 21.74 5.05 21.77
C ARG A 182 21.66 4.30 20.44
N PHE A 183 22.05 3.02 20.44
CA PHE A 183 21.96 2.15 19.28
C PHE A 183 20.54 1.63 19.06
N ASP A 184 19.82 1.38 20.16
CA ASP A 184 18.45 0.85 20.12
C ASP A 184 17.45 1.88 19.53
N ASP A 185 17.59 3.17 19.85
CA ASP A 185 16.71 4.23 19.31
C ASP A 185 16.86 4.43 17.79
N VAL A 186 18.09 4.31 17.29
CA VAL A 186 18.36 4.38 15.85
C VAL A 186 17.81 3.14 15.15
N LEU A 187 17.95 1.96 15.77
CA LEU A 187 17.36 0.71 15.28
C LEU A 187 15.83 0.80 15.20
N VAL A 188 15.16 1.39 16.19
CA VAL A 188 13.69 1.55 16.17
C VAL A 188 13.25 2.49 15.04
N SER A 189 13.98 3.58 14.79
CA SER A 189 13.61 4.52 13.72
C SER A 189 13.91 3.99 12.31
N VAL A 190 14.99 3.22 12.13
CA VAL A 190 15.41 2.68 10.83
C VAL A 190 14.70 1.36 10.50
N VAL A 191 14.42 0.53 11.51
CA VAL A 191 13.82 -0.79 11.30
C VAL A 191 12.28 -0.75 11.27
N GLY A 192 11.66 0.35 11.71
CA GLY A 192 10.23 0.60 11.56
C GLY A 192 9.72 0.57 10.10
N SER A 193 10.62 0.71 9.11
CA SER A 193 10.28 0.80 7.69
C SER A 193 10.59 -0.47 6.88
N ILE A 194 11.28 -1.47 7.45
CA ILE A 194 11.64 -2.73 6.75
C ILE A 194 11.62 -3.88 7.78
N PHE A 195 10.54 -4.65 7.85
CA PHE A 195 10.35 -5.66 8.90
C PHE A 195 10.65 -7.11 8.47
N PRO A 196 11.57 -7.81 9.17
CA PRO A 196 11.50 -9.25 9.36
C PRO A 196 10.62 -9.64 10.59
N LEU A 197 9.95 -10.80 10.52
CA LEU A 197 9.00 -11.34 11.52
C LEU A 197 9.54 -11.35 12.96
N PHE A 198 10.84 -11.55 13.14
CA PHE A 198 11.52 -11.67 14.43
C PHE A 198 11.44 -10.40 15.29
N LEU A 199 11.43 -9.22 14.66
CA LEU A 199 11.43 -7.96 15.40
C LEU A 199 10.05 -7.63 16.00
N LYS A 200 8.97 -8.09 15.35
CA LYS A 200 7.59 -7.92 15.84
C LYS A 200 7.43 -8.58 17.19
N GLU A 201 7.83 -9.85 17.31
CA GLU A 201 7.66 -10.61 18.56
C GLU A 201 8.39 -9.98 19.73
N ARG A 202 9.62 -9.53 19.51
CA ARG A 202 10.44 -8.90 20.56
C ARG A 202 9.87 -7.56 21.00
N MET A 203 9.35 -6.77 20.06
CA MET A 203 8.68 -5.50 20.35
C MET A 203 7.37 -5.70 21.11
N MET A 204 6.52 -6.63 20.67
CA MET A 204 5.25 -6.92 21.35
C MET A 204 5.47 -7.46 22.78
N ARG A 205 6.52 -8.27 23.01
CA ARG A 205 6.91 -8.67 24.37
C ARG A 205 7.31 -7.48 25.23
N PHE A 206 8.06 -6.53 24.68
CA PHE A 206 8.47 -5.33 25.40
C PHE A 206 7.27 -4.44 25.79
N PHE A 207 6.35 -4.20 24.85
CA PHE A 207 5.13 -3.45 25.11
C PHE A 207 4.26 -4.10 26.19
N LYS A 208 4.02 -5.41 26.09
CA LYS A 208 3.25 -6.16 27.09
C LYS A 208 3.93 -6.20 28.46
N ALA A 209 5.25 -6.18 28.51
CA ALA A 209 5.99 -6.11 29.78
C ALA A 209 5.96 -4.72 30.43
N ASN A 210 5.72 -3.65 29.66
CA ASN A 210 5.71 -2.27 30.14
C ASN A 210 4.48 -1.50 29.59
N PRO A 211 3.25 -1.94 29.90
CA PRO A 211 2.07 -1.53 29.16
C PRO A 211 1.72 -0.05 29.37
N ASN A 212 2.07 0.54 30.52
CA ASN A 212 1.81 1.95 30.87
C ASN A 212 2.99 2.89 30.58
N ARG A 213 4.07 2.39 29.96
CA ARG A 213 5.23 3.24 29.61
C ARG A 213 4.86 4.13 28.43
N GLN A 214 5.14 5.42 28.54
CA GLN A 214 4.94 6.38 27.44
C GLN A 214 5.82 6.00 26.25
N LEU A 215 5.20 5.92 25.08
CA LEU A 215 5.84 5.53 23.83
C LEU A 215 6.23 6.75 23.01
N THR A 216 7.22 6.56 22.13
CA THR A 216 7.47 7.53 21.05
C THR A 216 6.36 7.44 20.01
N LYS A 217 6.21 8.46 19.17
CA LYS A 217 5.22 8.48 18.08
C LYS A 217 5.26 7.21 17.23
N ALA A 218 6.45 6.82 16.78
CA ALA A 218 6.63 5.63 15.94
C ALA A 218 6.23 4.32 16.67
N ALA A 219 6.55 4.21 17.96
CA ALA A 219 6.17 3.04 18.76
C ALA A 219 4.67 3.01 19.05
N PHE A 220 4.05 4.16 19.32
CA PHE A 220 2.61 4.29 19.53
C PHE A 220 1.81 3.97 18.26
N GLU A 221 2.24 4.46 17.10
CA GLU A 221 1.65 4.09 15.80
C GLU A 221 1.71 2.59 15.53
N LEU A 222 2.83 1.93 15.90
CA LEU A 222 2.96 0.48 15.78
C LEU A 222 2.05 -0.25 16.78
N ALA A 223 1.88 0.28 17.99
CA ALA A 223 0.94 -0.25 18.97
C ALA A 223 -0.50 -0.18 18.43
N LEU A 224 -0.94 0.98 17.94
CA LEU A 224 -2.26 1.17 17.31
C LEU A 224 -2.49 0.17 16.18
N PHE A 225 -1.52 0.03 15.28
CA PHE A 225 -1.59 -0.91 14.17
C PHE A 225 -1.73 -2.37 14.62
N TYR A 226 -0.88 -2.83 15.54
CA TYR A 226 -0.93 -4.22 15.99
C TYR A 226 -2.12 -4.53 16.87
N SER A 227 -2.64 -3.55 17.63
CA SER A 227 -3.87 -3.67 18.40
C SER A 227 -5.08 -3.78 17.49
N LEU A 228 -5.21 -2.88 16.49
CA LEU A 228 -6.34 -2.92 15.56
C LEU A 228 -6.36 -4.20 14.70
N ARG A 229 -5.20 -4.72 14.31
CA ARG A 229 -5.09 -5.98 13.56
C ARG A 229 -5.60 -7.22 14.31
N GLN A 230 -5.77 -7.14 15.64
CA GLN A 230 -6.41 -8.23 16.38
C GLN A 230 -7.91 -8.34 16.05
N HIS A 231 -8.52 -7.23 15.63
CA HIS A 231 -9.93 -7.16 15.24
C HIS A 231 -10.11 -7.20 13.71
N TRP A 232 -9.22 -6.56 12.95
CA TRP A 232 -9.23 -6.56 11.48
C TRP A 232 -7.88 -7.00 10.91
N PRO A 233 -7.68 -8.29 10.62
CA PRO A 233 -6.38 -8.83 10.21
C PRO A 233 -5.75 -8.18 8.97
N ASP A 234 -6.58 -7.59 8.10
CA ASP A 234 -6.18 -7.05 6.78
C ASP A 234 -5.94 -5.53 6.78
N VAL A 235 -6.10 -4.83 7.91
CA VAL A 235 -5.84 -3.38 7.98
C VAL A 235 -4.34 -3.08 7.81
N THR A 236 -4.02 -1.99 7.11
CA THR A 236 -2.64 -1.50 6.91
C THR A 236 -2.24 -0.55 8.05
N LYS A 237 -0.92 -0.37 8.28
CA LYS A 237 -0.41 0.54 9.32
C LYS A 237 -0.96 1.97 9.15
N THR A 238 -0.91 2.49 7.92
CA THR A 238 -1.39 3.83 7.61
C THR A 238 -2.87 3.99 7.98
N LYS A 239 -3.72 3.05 7.54
CA LYS A 239 -5.17 3.08 7.84
C LYS A 239 -5.43 2.96 9.34
N SER A 240 -4.73 2.07 10.05
CA SER A 240 -4.91 1.94 11.49
C SER A 240 -4.59 3.23 12.24
N VAL A 241 -3.49 3.89 11.89
CA VAL A 241 -3.10 5.15 12.52
C VAL A 241 -4.11 6.24 12.17
N GLU A 242 -4.44 6.40 10.90
CA GLU A 242 -5.38 7.42 10.44
C GLU A 242 -6.75 7.29 11.10
N TRP A 243 -7.33 6.08 11.09
CA TRP A 243 -8.66 5.84 11.66
C TRP A 243 -8.69 6.04 13.17
N LEU A 244 -7.71 5.52 13.90
CA LEU A 244 -7.70 5.60 15.36
C LEU A 244 -7.34 6.99 15.86
N MET A 245 -6.43 7.71 15.20
CA MET A 245 -6.12 9.09 15.55
C MET A 245 -7.29 10.03 15.23
N HIS A 246 -8.02 9.79 14.13
CA HIS A 246 -9.24 10.52 13.82
C HIS A 246 -10.36 10.22 14.84
N PHE A 247 -10.47 8.97 15.29
CA PHE A 247 -11.49 8.56 16.28
C PHE A 247 -11.32 9.24 17.64
N ILE A 248 -10.09 9.44 18.09
CA ILE A 248 -9.81 10.10 19.38
C ILE A 248 -9.75 11.64 19.28
N GLU A 249 -9.65 12.19 18.06
CA GLU A 249 -9.56 13.63 17.78
C GLU A 249 -8.42 14.35 18.55
N ILE A 250 -7.30 13.66 18.80
CA ILE A 250 -6.17 14.18 19.59
C ILE A 250 -4.87 14.00 18.81
N ASP A 251 -4.04 15.05 18.77
CA ASP A 251 -2.73 15.02 18.13
C ASP A 251 -1.67 14.33 19.01
N PHE A 252 -0.74 13.61 18.37
CA PHE A 252 0.33 12.94 19.11
C PHE A 252 1.19 13.94 19.89
N GLY A 253 1.32 13.71 21.20
CA GLY A 253 2.09 14.54 22.12
C GLY A 253 1.25 15.56 22.88
N GLU A 254 -0.08 15.58 22.70
CA GLU A 254 -0.98 16.38 23.51
C GLU A 254 -0.78 16.10 25.01
N GLU A 255 -0.67 17.17 25.79
CA GLU A 255 -0.36 17.09 27.20
C GLU A 255 -1.55 16.49 27.98
N GLY A 256 -1.27 15.53 28.86
CA GLY A 256 -2.29 14.83 29.64
C GLY A 256 -2.95 13.65 28.94
N PHE A 257 -2.65 13.39 27.66
CA PHE A 257 -3.07 12.16 27.00
C PHE A 257 -2.10 10.99 27.30
N ASP A 258 -2.64 9.78 27.44
CA ASP A 258 -1.83 8.59 27.68
C ASP A 258 -1.33 8.00 26.35
N TRP A 259 -0.03 8.14 26.07
CA TRP A 259 0.64 7.60 24.88
C TRP A 259 1.28 6.22 25.14
N SER A 260 0.69 5.42 26.02
CA SER A 260 1.15 4.08 26.37
C SER A 260 0.60 2.97 25.46
N TYR A 261 1.15 1.76 25.58
CA TYR A 261 0.62 0.59 24.88
C TYR A 261 -0.79 0.21 25.38
N SER A 262 -1.07 0.33 26.69
CA SER A 262 -2.40 0.13 27.26
C SER A 262 -3.44 1.04 26.61
N SER A 263 -3.10 2.31 26.43
CA SER A 263 -3.96 3.29 25.77
C SER A 263 -4.21 2.90 24.31
N ALA A 264 -3.16 2.54 23.57
CA ALA A 264 -3.31 2.07 22.19
C ALA A 264 -4.20 0.81 22.06
N GLU A 265 -4.09 -0.16 22.97
CA GLU A 265 -5.00 -1.31 23.03
C GLU A 265 -6.44 -0.89 23.32
N LYS A 266 -6.64 0.01 24.28
CA LYS A 266 -7.97 0.53 24.64
C LYS A 266 -8.63 1.25 23.48
N ILE A 267 -7.92 2.17 22.82
CA ILE A 267 -8.42 2.94 21.67
C ILE A 267 -8.83 2.00 20.54
N ALA A 268 -7.99 1.01 20.22
CA ALA A 268 -8.32 0.02 19.19
C ALA A 268 -9.56 -0.82 19.57
N GLY A 269 -9.70 -1.18 20.85
CA GLY A 269 -10.88 -1.89 21.37
C GLY A 269 -12.16 -1.06 21.30
N GLU A 270 -12.13 0.20 21.74
CA GLU A 270 -13.28 1.12 21.66
C GLU A 270 -13.70 1.40 20.22
N TYR A 271 -12.72 1.60 19.32
CA TYR A 271 -12.99 1.71 17.89
C TYR A 271 -13.60 0.44 17.34
N ALA A 272 -13.08 -0.74 17.72
CA ALA A 272 -13.64 -2.01 17.32
C ALA A 272 -15.08 -2.20 17.83
N GLU A 273 -15.39 -1.82 19.06
CA GLU A 273 -16.77 -1.90 19.58
C GLU A 273 -17.73 -0.95 18.86
N ALA A 274 -17.26 0.23 18.47
CA ALA A 274 -18.05 1.21 17.76
C ALA A 274 -18.33 0.82 16.29
N PHE A 275 -17.37 0.17 15.62
CA PHE A 275 -17.39 -0.05 14.17
C PHE A 275 -17.31 -1.51 13.72
N ALA A 276 -17.08 -2.47 14.61
CA ALA A 276 -17.27 -3.87 14.28
C ALA A 276 -18.77 -4.12 14.12
N GLU A 277 -19.19 -4.41 12.89
CA GLU A 277 -20.39 -5.19 12.68
C GLU A 277 -20.23 -6.43 13.55
N LYS A 278 -21.04 -6.54 14.61
CA LYS A 278 -21.00 -7.62 15.60
C LYS A 278 -20.80 -8.93 14.85
N ALA A 279 -19.58 -9.47 14.91
CA ALA A 279 -19.26 -10.78 14.40
C ALA A 279 -20.14 -11.78 15.17
N ALA A 280 -21.24 -12.19 14.54
CA ALA A 280 -22.13 -13.25 14.98
C ALA A 280 -21.74 -14.55 14.26
#